data_AF-A0A9E4K446-F1
#
_entry.id   AF-A0A9E4K446-F1
#
_cell.length_a   1.000
_cell.length_b   1.000
_cell.length_c   1.000
_cell.angle_alpha   90.00
_cell.angle_beta   90.00
_cell.angle_gamma   90.00
#
_symmetry.space_group_name_H-M   'P 1'
#
loop_
_entity.id
_entity.type
_entity.pdbx_description
1 polymer ?
#
loop_
_entity_poly.entity_id
_entity_poly.type
_entity_poly.pdbx_seq_one_letter_code
_entity_poly.pdbx_strand_id
1 'polypeptide(L)' 'METGNRRDKVTGVKIPRFFIREVTCEHRGVVVLSCHWGWGVSRNPYLSFRLLSGEAGEVITITWADNLGKSNRITTTIK' A
#
# COMPACT_ATOMS: atom_id res chain seq x y z
N MET A 1 -4.22 7.54 -4.47
CA MET A 1 -2.98 8.20 -4.94
C MET A 1 -3.33 9.50 -5.68
N GLU A 2 -3.69 10.53 -4.92
CA GLU A 2 -3.95 11.90 -5.35
C GLU A 2 -2.81 12.76 -4.77
N THR A 3 -2.13 13.50 -5.65
CA THR A 3 -0.86 14.18 -5.33
C THR A 3 -1.06 15.48 -4.56
N GLY A 4 -2.27 16.03 -4.60
CA GLY A 4 -2.59 17.36 -4.07
C GLY A 4 -2.40 18.50 -5.08
N ASN A 5 -1.92 18.20 -6.30
CA ASN A 5 -1.65 19.20 -7.33
C ASN A 5 -2.84 19.42 -8.28
N ARG A 6 -3.76 18.44 -8.37
CA ARG A 6 -4.95 18.54 -9.21
C ARG A 6 -5.93 19.57 -8.65
N ARG A 7 -6.57 20.31 -9.54
CA ARG A 7 -7.68 21.20 -9.22
C ARG A 7 -8.98 20.63 -9.74
N ASP A 8 -10.05 20.87 -9.01
CA ASP A 8 -11.40 20.59 -9.48
C ASP A 8 -11.74 21.51 -10.67
N LYS A 9 -12.36 20.95 -11.71
CA LYS A 9 -12.57 21.67 -12.97
C LYS A 9 -13.69 22.72 -12.89
N VAL A 10 -14.61 22.58 -11.95
CA VAL A 10 -15.77 23.47 -11.81
C VAL A 10 -15.48 24.57 -10.81
N THR A 11 -14.93 24.20 -9.66
CA THR A 11 -14.69 25.10 -8.52
C THR A 11 -13.29 25.71 -8.50
N GLY A 12 -12.32 25.14 -9.24
CA GLY A 12 -10.92 25.60 -9.25
C GLY A 12 -10.12 25.28 -7.97
N VAL A 13 -10.77 24.67 -6.97
CA VAL A 13 -10.17 24.35 -5.66
C VAL A 13 -9.19 23.19 -5.80
N LYS A 14 -8.08 23.25 -5.05
CA LYS A 14 -7.12 22.15 -5.00
C LYS A 14 -7.74 20.93 -4.32
N ILE A 15 -7.52 19.77 -4.93
CA ILE A 15 -8.00 18.51 -4.39
C ILE A 15 -6.98 18.02 -3.37
N PRO A 16 -7.39 17.72 -2.12
CA PRO A 16 -6.45 17.31 -1.08
C PRO A 16 -5.68 16.04 -1.43
N ARG A 17 -4.51 15.88 -0.79
CA ARG A 17 -3.70 14.67 -0.94
C ARG A 17 -4.46 13.46 -0.43
N PHE A 18 -4.45 12.38 -1.22
CA PHE A 18 -5.05 11.12 -0.82
C PHE A 18 -4.24 9.91 -1.35
N PHE A 19 -3.42 9.30 -0.52
CA PHE A 19 -2.46 8.27 -0.92
C PHE A 19 -2.27 7.23 0.17
N ILE A 20 -1.90 6.03 -0.25
CA ILE A 20 -1.46 4.95 0.64
C ILE A 20 -0.12 5.41 1.24
N ARG A 21 0.00 5.40 2.58
CA ARG A 21 1.20 5.82 3.29
C ARG A 21 2.08 4.65 3.70
N GLU A 22 1.46 3.51 3.96
CA GLU A 22 2.16 2.35 4.50
C GLU A 22 1.63 1.08 3.85
N VAL A 23 2.56 0.19 3.49
CA VAL A 23 2.27 -1.18 3.06
C VAL A 23 3.20 -2.10 3.86
N THR A 24 2.64 -3.08 4.53
CA THR A 24 3.38 -4.10 5.27
C THR A 24 3.09 -5.49 4.72
N CYS A 25 4.10 -6.35 4.76
CA CYS A 25 3.97 -7.78 4.52
C CYS A 25 4.41 -8.53 5.76
N GLU A 26 3.58 -9.45 6.23
CA GLU A 26 3.86 -10.33 7.35
C GLU A 26 3.88 -11.79 6.88
N HIS A 27 4.90 -12.53 7.34
CA HIS A 27 5.04 -13.97 7.14
C HIS A 27 5.28 -14.61 8.52
N ARG A 28 4.44 -15.59 8.89
CA ARG A 28 4.45 -16.21 10.23
C ARG A 28 4.39 -15.19 11.40
N GLY A 29 3.69 -14.07 11.20
CA GLY A 29 3.58 -12.99 12.20
C GLY A 29 4.80 -12.07 12.32
N VAL A 30 5.84 -12.28 11.49
CA VAL A 30 7.01 -11.41 11.40
C VAL A 30 6.85 -10.48 10.21
N VAL A 31 7.07 -9.19 10.42
CA VAL A 31 7.10 -8.20 9.32
C VAL A 31 8.34 -8.45 8.47
N VAL A 32 8.12 -8.88 7.24
CA VAL A 32 9.18 -9.18 6.25
C VAL A 32 9.35 -8.06 5.21
N LEU A 33 8.38 -7.15 5.13
CA LEU A 33 8.46 -5.92 4.33
C LEU A 33 7.71 -4.81 5.04
N SER A 34 8.32 -3.63 5.10
CA SER A 34 7.63 -2.38 5.42
C SER A 34 8.00 -1.33 4.39
N CYS A 35 6.99 -0.68 3.81
CA CYS A 35 7.16 0.35 2.81
C CYS A 35 6.39 1.60 3.23
N HIS A 36 7.10 2.73 3.33
CA HIS A 36 6.49 4.03 3.49
C HIS A 36 6.40 4.74 2.15
N TRP A 37 5.18 5.02 1.71
CA TRP A 37 4.92 5.66 0.43
C TRP A 37 4.60 7.13 0.59
N GLY A 38 5.07 7.91 -0.37
CA GLY A 38 4.71 9.31 -0.52
C GLY A 38 3.65 9.52 -1.59
N TRP A 39 3.11 10.73 -1.63
CA TRP A 39 2.18 11.19 -2.67
C TRP A 39 2.77 11.18 -4.08
N GLY A 40 4.09 11.02 -4.23
CA GLY A 40 4.77 10.88 -5.52
C GLY A 40 4.65 9.48 -6.15
N VAL A 41 4.14 8.48 -5.42
CA VAL A 41 3.90 7.15 -5.98
C VAL A 41 2.71 7.19 -6.94
N SER A 42 2.88 6.60 -8.11
CA SER A 42 1.89 6.56 -9.20
C SER A 42 0.54 5.99 -8.77
N ARG A 43 -0.52 6.38 -9.49
CA ARG A 43 -1.84 5.79 -9.34
C ARG A 43 -1.81 4.29 -9.65
N ASN A 44 -2.58 3.51 -8.90
CA ASN A 44 -2.62 2.04 -8.95
C ASN A 44 -1.21 1.45 -8.78
N PRO A 45 -0.60 1.67 -7.60
CA PRO A 45 0.77 1.28 -7.36
C PRO A 45 0.94 -0.23 -7.45
N TYR A 46 2.04 -0.65 -8.06
CA TYR A 46 2.48 -2.03 -8.12
C TYR A 46 3.78 -2.17 -7.34
N LEU A 47 3.84 -3.18 -6.48
CA LEU A 47 5.02 -3.52 -5.68
C LEU A 47 5.34 -4.98 -5.90
N SER A 48 6.58 -5.25 -6.27
CA SER A 48 7.13 -6.59 -6.35
C SER A 48 8.35 -6.66 -5.44
N PHE A 49 8.44 -7.71 -4.65
CA PHE A 49 9.57 -8.01 -3.79
C PHE A 49 9.76 -9.52 -3.75
N ARG A 50 10.95 -9.95 -3.34
CA ARG A 50 11.28 -11.36 -3.17
C ARG A 50 11.32 -11.69 -1.69
N LEU A 51 10.59 -12.73 -1.30
CA LEU A 51 10.74 -13.35 0.01
C LEU A 51 11.92 -14.32 -0.05
N LEU A 52 12.88 -14.21 0.88
CA LEU A 52 14.08 -15.06 0.87
C LEU A 52 13.80 -16.50 1.31
N SER A 53 12.74 -16.71 2.08
CA SER A 53 12.37 -18.02 2.66
C SER A 53 10.86 -18.16 2.74
N GLY A 54 10.32 -19.31 2.39
CA GLY A 54 8.91 -19.63 2.53
C GLY A 54 8.60 -20.98 1.91
N GLU A 55 7.74 -21.75 2.55
CA GLU A 55 7.30 -23.07 2.10
C GLU A 55 5.89 -23.01 1.52
N ALA A 56 5.58 -23.92 0.60
CA ALA A 56 4.23 -24.03 0.05
C ALA A 56 3.21 -24.30 1.16
N GLY A 57 2.07 -23.63 1.10
CA GLY A 57 1.01 -23.69 2.11
C GLY A 57 1.13 -22.65 3.23
N GLU A 58 2.27 -21.97 3.35
CA GLU A 58 2.43 -20.93 4.37
C GLU A 58 1.67 -19.65 4.04
N VAL A 59 1.25 -18.95 5.09
CA VAL A 59 0.42 -17.75 4.96
C VAL A 59 1.28 -16.49 4.93
N ILE A 60 0.98 -15.63 3.96
CA ILE A 60 1.45 -14.26 3.89
C ILE A 60 0.25 -13.32 4.05
N THR A 61 0.40 -12.30 4.89
CA THR A 61 -0.56 -11.21 5.02
C THR A 61 0.05 -9.94 4.44
N ILE A 62 -0.71 -9.24 3.60
CA ILE A 62 -0.38 -7.89 3.16
C ILE A 62 -1.41 -6.92 3.73
N THR A 63 -0.94 -5.85 4.35
CA THR A 63 -1.77 -4.77 4.89
C THR A 63 -1.34 -3.45 4.28
N TRP A 64 -2.29 -2.55 4.05
CA TRP A 64 -1.99 -1.17 3.69
C TRP A 64 -2.84 -0.19 4.48
N ALA A 65 -2.31 1.02 4.69
CA ALA A 65 -3.02 2.14 5.32
C ALA A 65 -2.79 3.44 4.53
N ASP A 66 -3.83 4.26 4.42
CA ASP A 66 -3.80 5.56 3.75
C ASP A 66 -3.65 6.75 4.71
N ASN A 67 -3.56 7.95 4.14
CA ASN A 67 -3.40 9.20 4.91
C ASN A 67 -4.71 9.75 5.48
N LEU A 68 -5.85 9.10 5.23
CA LEU A 68 -7.16 9.43 5.78
C LEU A 68 -7.61 8.41 6.85
N GLY A 69 -6.70 7.52 7.26
CA GLY A 69 -6.93 6.54 8.32
C GLY A 69 -7.68 5.28 7.87
N LYS A 70 -7.88 5.07 6.55
CA LYS A 70 -8.45 3.80 6.07
C LYS A 70 -7.34 2.79 5.83
N SER A 71 -7.67 1.53 5.99
CA SER A 71 -6.76 0.41 5.78
C SER A 71 -7.50 -0.78 5.19
N ASN A 72 -6.74 -1.69 4.57
CA ASN A 72 -7.24 -2.99 4.18
C ASN A 72 -6.15 -4.06 4.34
N ARG A 73 -6.58 -5.31 4.42
CA ARG A 73 -5.74 -6.48 4.63
C ARG A 73 -6.16 -7.59 3.67
N ILE A 74 -5.18 -8.24 3.06
CA ILE A 74 -5.38 -9.45 2.27
C ILE A 74 -4.42 -10.54 2.74
N THR A 75 -4.90 -11.78 2.70
CA THR A 75 -4.14 -12.96 3.12
C THR A 75 -4.10 -13.94 1.95
N THR A 76 -2.93 -14.53 1.70
CA THR A 76 -2.73 -15.55 0.67
C THR A 76 -1.78 -16.63 1.16
N THR A 77 -1.80 -17.79 0.51
CA THR A 77 -0.83 -18.85 0.74
C THR A 77 0.26 -18.84 -0.32
N ILE A 78 1.48 -19.21 0.08
CA ILE A 78 2.58 -19.54 -0.84
C ILE A 78 2.18 -20.82 -1.58
N LYS A 79 2.34 -20.82 -2.90
CA LYS A 79 2.07 -21.98 -3.75
C LYS A 79 3.30 -22.84 -3.92
#